data_AF-A0A7C7FWS1-F1
#
_entry.id   AF-A0A7C7FWS1-F1
#
_cell.length_a   1.000
_cell.length_b   1.000
_cell.length_c   1.000
_cell.angle_alpha   90.00
_cell.angle_beta   90.00
_cell.angle_gamma   90.00
#
_symmetry.space_group_name_H-M   'P 1'
#
loop_
_entity.id
_entity.type
_entity.pdbx_description
1 polymer ?
#
loop_
_entity_poly.entity_id
_entity_poly.type
_entity_poly.pdbx_seq_one_letter_code
_entity_poly.pdbx_strand_id
1 'polypeptide(L)'
;HFSIEGGFNTQNWAPYTRHDYAEFNAVHTWTEYVNRLSGALSGIPILLLFILAIRSRKRTPIVLASATLGSVLFVSWLGKLVIDGNLIPYSITIHAVSALAILLFLVGLIQYFDGRKVQIKKSLRAWIIASLVLSFIQLVLGTQVREAVDLALEAGIARPNIISSLPDWWIIHRSGVWLLIAIHALWAIPMLKTPRFALYAKLAIAILLAQTLSGILFSKFGFPAFAQPIHIVLGFGLILLDLRALLASKV
;
A
#
# COMPACT_ATOMS: atom_id res chain seq x y z
N HIS A 1 22.89 39.02 0.77
CA HIS A 1 23.16 40.33 1.40
C HIS A 1 22.53 40.31 2.79
N PHE A 2 23.34 40.13 3.85
CA PHE A 2 22.89 40.33 5.23
C PHE A 2 23.60 41.58 5.74
N SER A 3 22.88 42.69 5.86
CA SER A 3 23.36 43.91 6.50
C SER A 3 23.21 43.76 8.01
N ILE A 4 24.33 43.89 8.74
CA ILE A 4 24.42 43.71 10.20
C ILE A 4 23.73 44.85 10.99
N GLU A 5 23.23 45.89 10.32
CA GLU A 5 22.57 47.05 10.94
C GLU A 5 21.06 47.21 10.63
N GLY A 6 20.40 46.18 10.11
CA GLY A 6 18.98 46.25 9.74
C GLY A 6 18.05 45.68 10.83
N GLY A 7 17.29 46.54 11.51
CA GLY A 7 16.14 46.11 12.29
C GLY A 7 15.16 45.28 11.45
N PHE A 8 14.44 44.34 12.08
CA PHE A 8 13.47 43.49 11.41
C PHE A 8 12.41 44.34 10.69
N ASN A 9 12.47 44.37 9.34
CA ASN A 9 11.50 45.09 8.52
C ASN A 9 10.39 44.12 8.09
N THR A 10 9.23 44.23 8.72
CA THR A 10 8.03 43.42 8.43
C THR A 10 7.53 43.56 6.99
N GLN A 11 7.87 44.63 6.27
CA GLN A 11 7.47 44.83 4.88
C GLN A 11 8.17 43.88 3.90
N ASN A 12 9.32 43.31 4.28
CA ASN A 12 10.04 42.32 3.48
C ASN A 12 9.50 40.89 3.64
N TRP A 13 8.54 40.69 4.54
CA TRP A 13 8.01 39.38 4.89
C TRP A 13 6.51 39.36 4.63
N ALA A 14 6.09 38.57 3.64
CA ALA A 14 4.69 38.22 3.45
C ALA A 14 4.40 36.89 4.14
N PRO A 15 3.21 36.70 4.75
CA PRO A 15 2.78 35.39 5.22
C PRO A 15 2.88 34.37 4.09
N TYR A 16 3.51 33.23 4.35
CA TYR A 16 3.56 32.13 3.40
C TYR A 16 2.18 31.46 3.39
N THR A 17 1.31 31.86 2.45
CA THR A 17 -0.10 31.43 2.40
C THR A 17 -0.31 30.06 1.77
N ARG A 18 0.74 29.41 1.26
CA ARG A 18 0.61 28.09 0.61
C ARG A 18 0.30 26.97 1.59
N HIS A 19 0.84 27.03 2.81
CA HIS A 19 0.63 26.01 3.83
C HIS A 19 0.38 26.69 5.17
N ASP A 20 -0.75 26.38 5.79
CA ASP A 20 -1.08 26.82 7.12
C ASP A 20 -0.25 25.95 8.08
N TYR A 21 0.95 26.40 8.45
CA TYR A 21 1.74 25.73 9.49
C TYR A 21 1.08 26.01 10.85
N ALA A 22 -0.07 25.38 11.07
CA ALA A 22 -0.79 25.37 12.32
C ALA A 22 0.01 24.57 13.36
N GLU A 23 0.72 25.28 14.23
CA GLU A 23 1.48 24.78 15.39
C GLU A 23 2.55 23.69 15.12
N PHE A 24 3.74 23.87 15.68
CA PHE A 24 4.81 22.88 15.54
C PHE A 24 4.45 21.56 16.24
N ASN A 25 4.38 20.47 15.46
CA ASN A 25 4.19 19.11 15.97
C ASN A 25 5.43 18.25 15.70
N ALA A 26 6.20 17.95 16.76
CA ALA A 26 7.43 17.16 16.66
C ALA A 26 7.19 15.73 16.15
N VAL A 27 6.12 15.07 16.59
CA VAL A 27 5.80 13.69 16.19
C VAL A 27 5.47 13.63 14.70
N HIS A 28 4.64 14.54 14.23
CA HIS A 28 4.32 14.67 12.81
C HIS A 28 5.59 14.93 11.97
N THR A 29 6.41 15.89 12.41
CA THR A 29 7.65 16.27 11.71
C THR A 29 8.61 15.10 11.56
N TRP A 30 8.87 14.34 12.62
CA TRP A 30 9.75 13.17 12.56
C TRP A 30 9.15 12.04 11.71
N THR A 31 7.83 11.83 11.80
CA THR A 31 7.15 10.82 10.97
C THR A 31 7.28 11.15 9.48
N GLU A 32 7.08 12.42 9.11
CA GLU A 32 7.22 12.90 7.74
C GLU A 32 8.68 12.82 7.26
N TYR A 33 9.64 13.22 8.09
CA TYR A 33 11.06 13.15 7.76
C TYR A 33 11.52 11.70 7.49
N VAL A 34 11.18 10.75 8.37
CA VAL A 34 11.54 9.34 8.20
C VAL A 34 10.90 8.75 6.94
N ASN A 35 9.64 9.11 6.65
CA ASN A 35 8.95 8.68 5.44
C ASN A 35 9.65 9.19 4.17
N ARG A 36 10.00 10.49 4.12
CA ARG A 36 10.72 11.10 3.00
C ARG A 36 12.11 10.52 2.81
N LEU A 37 12.87 10.35 3.90
CA LEU A 37 14.19 9.76 3.87
C LEU A 37 14.14 8.31 3.38
N SER A 38 13.18 7.51 3.87
CA SER A 38 13.00 6.13 3.45
C SER A 38 12.64 6.04 1.96
N GLY A 39 11.78 6.93 1.47
CA GLY A 39 11.47 7.07 0.05
C GLY A 39 12.71 7.33 -0.79
N ALA A 40 13.52 8.33 -0.43
CA ALA A 40 14.76 8.66 -1.13
C ALA A 40 15.78 7.51 -1.09
N LEU A 41 15.98 6.89 0.08
CA LEU A 41 16.91 5.78 0.25
C LEU A 41 16.48 4.52 -0.51
N SER A 42 15.18 4.30 -0.69
CA SER A 42 14.67 3.14 -1.47
C SER A 42 15.11 3.15 -2.94
N GLY A 43 15.43 4.31 -3.49
CA GLY A 43 15.94 4.44 -4.86
C GLY A 43 17.31 3.78 -5.06
N ILE A 44 18.18 3.80 -4.05
CA ILE A 44 19.54 3.25 -4.12
C ILE A 44 19.53 1.74 -4.41
N PRO A 45 18.88 0.87 -3.60
CA PRO A 45 18.85 -0.56 -3.88
C PRO A 45 18.14 -0.88 -5.20
N ILE A 46 17.18 -0.07 -5.65
CA ILE A 46 16.48 -0.27 -6.92
C ILE A 46 17.37 0.05 -8.12
N LEU A 47 18.18 1.12 -8.03
CA LEU A 47 19.21 1.42 -9.04
C LEU A 47 20.27 0.31 -9.11
N LEU A 48 20.75 -0.16 -7.95
CA LEU A 48 21.68 -1.30 -7.89
C LEU A 48 21.05 -2.56 -8.52
N LEU A 49 19.79 -2.86 -8.20
CA LEU A 49 19.06 -3.98 -8.78
C LEU A 49 18.99 -3.90 -10.31
N PHE A 50 18.72 -2.70 -10.85
CA PHE A 50 18.70 -2.46 -12.29
C PHE A 50 20.07 -2.67 -12.95
N ILE A 51 21.14 -2.15 -12.36
CA ILE A 51 22.51 -2.36 -12.86
C ILE A 51 22.88 -3.85 -12.86
N LEU A 52 22.58 -4.56 -11.76
CA LEU A 52 22.81 -6.00 -11.65
C LEU A 52 21.97 -6.79 -12.67
N ALA A 53 20.74 -6.37 -12.93
CA ALA A 53 19.88 -6.97 -13.95
C ALA A 53 20.48 -6.82 -15.35
N ILE A 54 20.99 -5.64 -15.73
CA ILE A 54 21.70 -5.43 -17.00
C ILE A 54 22.94 -6.35 -17.07
N ARG A 55 23.74 -6.39 -16.00
CA ARG A 55 24.94 -7.23 -15.93
C ARG A 55 24.63 -8.72 -16.05
N SER A 56 23.45 -9.16 -15.61
CA SER A 56 23.00 -10.54 -15.76
C SER A 56 22.84 -10.98 -17.23
N ARG A 57 22.66 -10.02 -18.16
CA ARG A 57 22.36 -10.25 -19.59
C ARG A 57 21.11 -11.12 -19.83
N LYS A 58 20.23 -11.27 -18.83
CA LYS A 58 18.99 -12.04 -18.93
C LYS A 58 17.82 -11.11 -19.20
N ARG A 59 17.05 -11.39 -20.25
CA ARG A 59 15.91 -10.55 -20.67
C ARG A 59 14.89 -10.31 -19.56
N THR A 60 14.48 -11.35 -18.83
CA THR A 60 13.42 -11.23 -17.81
C THR A 60 13.82 -10.36 -16.62
N PRO A 61 14.99 -10.55 -15.96
CA PRO A 61 15.48 -9.63 -14.94
C PRO A 61 15.61 -8.19 -15.44
N ILE A 62 16.11 -7.98 -16.66
CA ILE A 62 16.26 -6.63 -17.24
C ILE A 62 14.89 -5.96 -17.35
N VAL A 63 13.89 -6.64 -17.93
CA VAL A 63 12.54 -6.08 -18.10
C VAL A 63 11.91 -5.76 -16.75
N LEU A 64 11.94 -6.71 -15.79
CA LEU A 64 11.33 -6.51 -14.47
C LEU A 64 12.02 -5.41 -13.68
N ALA A 65 13.35 -5.35 -13.66
CA ALA A 65 14.08 -4.30 -12.97
C ALA A 65 13.91 -2.92 -13.64
N SER A 66 13.82 -2.87 -14.98
CA SER A 66 13.49 -1.64 -15.70
C SER A 66 12.09 -1.14 -15.33
N ALA A 67 11.11 -2.06 -15.27
CA ALA A 67 9.73 -1.74 -14.89
C ALA A 67 9.66 -1.28 -13.43
N THR A 68 10.39 -1.91 -12.51
CA THR A 68 10.53 -1.46 -11.12
C THR A 68 11.10 -0.05 -11.04
N LEU A 69 12.21 0.23 -11.73
CA LEU A 69 12.85 1.54 -11.73
C LEU A 69 11.91 2.60 -12.33
N GLY A 70 11.31 2.33 -13.50
CA GLY A 70 10.33 3.22 -14.12
C GLY A 70 9.14 3.50 -13.21
N SER A 71 8.65 2.49 -12.48
CA SER A 71 7.55 2.66 -11.52
C SER A 71 7.95 3.54 -10.33
N VAL A 72 9.17 3.41 -9.81
CA VAL A 72 9.67 4.29 -8.74
C VAL A 72 9.76 5.74 -9.22
N LEU A 73 10.31 5.96 -10.42
CA LEU A 73 10.39 7.30 -11.01
C LEU A 73 9.00 7.92 -11.20
N PHE A 74 8.06 7.13 -11.72
CA PHE A 74 6.66 7.55 -11.88
C PHE A 74 5.99 7.88 -10.54
N VAL A 75 6.12 7.00 -9.55
CA VAL A 75 5.53 7.21 -8.21
C VAL A 75 6.17 8.42 -7.52
N SER A 76 7.47 8.62 -7.67
CA SER A 76 8.18 9.78 -7.11
C SER A 76 7.71 11.09 -7.76
N TRP A 77 7.54 11.09 -9.08
CA TRP A 77 6.96 12.22 -9.82
C TRP A 77 5.52 12.51 -9.40
N LEU A 78 4.68 11.48 -9.31
CA LEU A 78 3.31 11.62 -8.87
C LEU A 78 3.22 12.10 -7.41
N GLY A 79 4.09 11.60 -6.54
CA GLY A 79 4.18 12.05 -5.14
C GLY A 79 4.48 13.54 -5.02
N LYS A 80 5.37 14.06 -5.87
CA LYS A 80 5.59 15.51 -5.97
C LYS A 80 4.31 16.26 -6.36
N LEU A 81 3.59 15.79 -7.38
CA LEU A 81 2.34 16.42 -7.82
C LEU A 81 1.24 16.40 -6.75
N VAL A 82 1.14 15.31 -5.98
CA VAL A 82 0.17 15.18 -4.87
C VAL A 82 0.44 16.23 -3.79
N ILE A 83 1.71 16.43 -3.44
CA ILE A 83 2.12 17.45 -2.45
C ILE A 83 1.88 18.86 -3.01
N ASP A 84 2.32 19.12 -4.24
CA ASP A 84 2.20 20.45 -4.88
C ASP A 84 0.73 20.85 -5.13
N GLY A 85 -0.16 19.86 -5.35
CA GLY A 85 -1.58 20.05 -5.59
C GLY A 85 -2.45 20.20 -4.34
N ASN A 86 -1.86 20.24 -3.14
CA ASN A 86 -2.59 20.28 -1.87
C ASN A 86 -3.56 19.08 -1.68
N LEU A 87 -3.06 17.85 -1.91
CA LEU A 87 -3.78 16.60 -1.62
C LEU A 87 -5.16 16.47 -2.31
N ILE A 88 -5.23 16.84 -3.59
CA ILE A 88 -6.44 16.69 -4.41
C ILE A 88 -7.05 15.29 -4.23
N PRO A 89 -8.38 15.15 -4.07
CA PRO A 89 -9.05 13.85 -3.93
C PRO A 89 -8.61 12.84 -4.99
N TYR A 90 -8.59 11.55 -4.63
CA TYR A 90 -8.12 10.41 -5.45
C TYR A 90 -6.63 10.37 -5.78
N SER A 91 -5.90 11.48 -5.69
CA SER A 91 -4.47 11.52 -6.03
C SER A 91 -3.63 10.60 -5.12
N ILE A 92 -4.01 10.48 -3.85
CA ILE A 92 -3.41 9.57 -2.87
C ILE A 92 -3.70 8.11 -3.25
N THR A 93 -4.94 7.78 -3.62
CA THR A 93 -5.30 6.44 -4.11
C THR A 93 -4.48 6.05 -5.34
N ILE A 94 -4.35 6.94 -6.34
CA ILE A 94 -3.56 6.67 -7.55
C ILE A 94 -2.08 6.45 -7.18
N HIS A 95 -1.54 7.25 -6.26
CA HIS A 95 -0.16 7.08 -5.79
C HIS A 95 0.05 5.72 -5.10
N ALA A 96 -0.85 5.32 -4.19
CA ALA A 96 -0.76 4.05 -3.48
C ALA A 96 -0.90 2.84 -4.42
N VAL A 97 -1.85 2.87 -5.35
CA VAL A 97 -2.02 1.81 -6.37
C VAL A 97 -0.82 1.75 -7.30
N SER A 98 -0.22 2.89 -7.66
CA SER A 98 1.00 2.94 -8.47
C SER A 98 2.21 2.40 -7.72
N ALA A 99 2.30 2.63 -6.41
CA ALA A 99 3.34 2.06 -5.55
C ALA A 99 3.22 0.53 -5.45
N LEU A 100 2.00 -0.03 -5.51
CA LEU A 100 1.81 -1.49 -5.58
C LEU A 100 2.51 -2.10 -6.79
N ALA A 101 2.52 -1.42 -7.95
CA ALA A 101 3.18 -1.93 -9.17
C ALA A 101 4.67 -2.21 -8.95
N ILE A 102 5.39 -1.36 -8.20
CA ILE A 102 6.79 -1.57 -7.82
C ILE A 102 6.95 -2.94 -7.13
N LEU A 103 6.06 -3.22 -6.17
CA LEU A 103 6.08 -4.46 -5.39
C LEU A 103 5.71 -5.68 -6.23
N LEU A 104 4.77 -5.55 -7.18
CA LEU A 104 4.41 -6.65 -8.10
C LEU A 104 5.62 -7.05 -8.97
N PHE A 105 6.36 -6.09 -9.51
CA PHE A 105 7.56 -6.37 -10.29
C PHE A 105 8.67 -7.01 -9.45
N LEU A 106 8.85 -6.55 -8.21
CA LEU A 106 9.78 -7.16 -7.25
C LEU A 106 9.39 -8.61 -6.93
N VAL A 107 8.12 -8.90 -6.65
CA VAL A 107 7.62 -10.28 -6.43
C VAL A 107 7.86 -11.14 -7.67
N GLY A 108 7.64 -10.58 -8.86
CA GLY A 108 7.96 -11.24 -10.14
C GLY A 108 9.44 -11.59 -10.26
N LEU A 109 10.33 -10.68 -9.87
CA LEU A 109 11.77 -10.91 -9.89
C LEU A 109 12.20 -11.98 -8.89
N ILE A 110 11.65 -11.94 -7.67
CA ILE A 110 11.85 -12.99 -6.66
C ILE A 110 11.38 -14.34 -7.22
N GLN A 111 10.28 -14.38 -7.99
CA GLN A 111 9.78 -15.66 -8.54
C GLN A 111 10.67 -16.17 -9.64
N TYR A 112 11.16 -15.27 -10.49
CA TYR A 112 12.06 -15.62 -11.58
C TYR A 112 13.32 -16.32 -11.04
N PHE A 113 13.96 -15.76 -10.02
CA PHE A 113 15.16 -16.35 -9.43
C PHE A 113 14.88 -17.56 -8.55
N ASP A 114 13.70 -17.63 -7.92
CA ASP A 114 13.30 -18.83 -7.18
C ASP A 114 13.04 -20.02 -8.11
N GLY A 115 12.40 -19.79 -9.26
CA GLY A 115 12.15 -20.79 -10.32
C GLY A 115 11.21 -21.93 -9.95
N ARG A 116 10.94 -22.15 -8.66
CA ARG A 116 10.10 -23.24 -8.14
C ARG A 116 8.64 -23.05 -8.50
N LYS A 117 8.02 -24.10 -9.05
CA LYS A 117 6.58 -24.17 -9.35
C LYS A 117 5.95 -25.44 -8.79
N VAL A 118 4.76 -25.31 -8.21
CA VAL A 118 3.96 -26.43 -7.68
C VAL A 118 2.80 -26.70 -8.63
N GLN A 119 2.60 -27.96 -9.00
CA GLN A 119 1.46 -28.33 -9.83
C GLN A 119 0.18 -28.39 -8.99
N ILE A 120 -0.84 -27.67 -9.42
CA ILE A 120 -2.14 -27.58 -8.73
C ILE A 120 -3.28 -27.77 -9.74
N LYS A 121 -4.47 -28.10 -9.24
CA LYS A 121 -5.67 -28.20 -10.07
C LYS A 121 -6.03 -26.84 -10.66
N LYS A 122 -6.55 -26.84 -11.91
CA LYS A 122 -7.00 -25.62 -12.61
C LYS A 122 -8.01 -24.80 -11.78
N SER A 123 -8.92 -25.47 -11.08
CA SER A 123 -9.90 -24.84 -10.20
C SER A 123 -9.27 -24.08 -9.04
N LEU A 124 -8.24 -24.64 -8.39
CA LEU A 124 -7.53 -23.97 -7.30
C LEU A 124 -6.77 -22.74 -7.80
N ARG A 125 -6.14 -22.83 -8.99
CA ARG A 125 -5.49 -21.67 -9.61
C ARG A 125 -6.50 -20.57 -9.95
N ALA A 126 -7.69 -20.94 -10.41
CA ALA A 126 -8.76 -19.96 -10.66
C ALA A 126 -9.20 -19.25 -9.37
N TRP A 127 -9.29 -19.97 -8.25
CA TRP A 127 -9.60 -19.37 -6.95
C TRP A 127 -8.51 -18.43 -6.43
N ILE A 128 -7.23 -18.71 -6.68
CA ILE A 128 -6.13 -17.77 -6.38
C ILE A 128 -6.24 -16.50 -7.24
N ILE A 129 -6.59 -16.63 -8.52
CA ILE A 129 -6.81 -15.45 -9.38
C ILE A 129 -8.01 -14.64 -8.88
N ALA A 130 -9.11 -15.31 -8.53
CA ALA A 130 -10.29 -14.66 -7.99
C ALA A 130 -9.98 -13.94 -6.66
N SER A 131 -9.19 -14.56 -5.78
CA SER A 131 -8.77 -13.95 -4.53
C SER A 131 -7.91 -12.71 -4.76
N LEU A 132 -6.93 -12.79 -5.68
CA LEU A 132 -6.08 -11.66 -6.05
C LEU A 132 -6.89 -10.46 -6.58
N VAL A 133 -7.81 -10.72 -7.51
CA VAL A 133 -8.67 -9.67 -8.09
C VAL A 133 -9.58 -9.06 -7.02
N LEU A 134 -10.19 -9.88 -6.18
CA LEU A 134 -11.07 -9.40 -5.12
C LEU A 134 -10.30 -8.61 -4.05
N SER A 135 -9.10 -9.06 -3.67
CA SER A 135 -8.18 -8.35 -2.77
C SER A 135 -7.80 -6.98 -3.34
N PHE A 136 -7.55 -6.88 -4.65
CA PHE A 136 -7.27 -5.61 -5.31
C PHE A 136 -8.49 -4.66 -5.29
N ILE A 137 -9.69 -5.16 -5.58
CA ILE A 137 -10.93 -4.36 -5.47
C ILE A 137 -11.13 -3.86 -4.04
N GLN A 138 -10.91 -4.72 -3.03
CA GLN A 138 -11.02 -4.35 -1.62
C GLN A 138 -9.96 -3.33 -1.21
N LEU A 139 -8.75 -3.37 -1.77
CA LEU A 139 -7.74 -2.34 -1.55
C LEU A 139 -8.23 -0.98 -2.03
N VAL A 140 -8.76 -0.90 -3.26
CA VAL A 140 -9.28 0.36 -3.83
C VAL A 140 -10.46 0.88 -3.02
N LEU A 141 -11.42 0.02 -2.65
CA LEU A 141 -12.52 0.42 -1.78
C LEU A 141 -12.02 0.88 -0.40
N GLY A 142 -11.01 0.21 0.15
CA GLY A 142 -10.39 0.57 1.42
C GLY A 142 -9.70 1.93 1.38
N THR A 143 -9.02 2.30 0.28
CA THR A 143 -8.42 3.64 0.16
C THR A 143 -9.48 4.73 0.07
N GLN A 144 -10.63 4.46 -0.55
CA GLN A 144 -11.77 5.38 -0.55
C GLN A 144 -12.34 5.57 0.87
N VAL A 145 -12.47 4.49 1.65
CA VAL A 145 -12.92 4.60 3.05
C VAL A 145 -11.91 5.41 3.85
N ARG A 146 -10.61 5.18 3.65
CA ARG A 146 -9.54 5.97 4.28
C ARG A 146 -9.66 7.46 3.94
N GLU A 147 -9.85 7.82 2.66
CA GLU A 147 -10.04 9.23 2.25
C GLU A 147 -11.26 9.86 2.94
N ALA A 148 -12.38 9.12 3.07
CA ALA A 148 -13.55 9.59 3.81
C ALA A 148 -13.29 9.76 5.33
N VAL A 149 -12.47 8.89 5.92
CA VAL A 149 -12.03 9.01 7.32
C VAL A 149 -11.15 10.25 7.51
N ASP A 150 -10.24 10.52 6.58
CA ASP A 150 -9.35 11.68 6.62
C ASP A 150 -10.17 12.99 6.52
N LEU A 151 -11.13 13.08 5.59
CA LEU A 151 -12.04 14.22 5.47
C LEU A 151 -12.88 14.44 6.74
N ALA A 152 -13.35 13.37 7.38
CA ALA A 152 -14.11 13.48 8.63
C ALA A 152 -13.25 14.04 9.78
N LEU A 153 -11.99 13.60 9.87
CA LEU A 153 -11.04 14.11 10.86
C LEU A 153 -10.70 15.60 10.62
N GLU A 154 -10.51 16.00 9.37
CA GLU A 154 -10.29 17.40 8.98
C GLU A 154 -11.50 18.29 9.31
N ALA A 155 -12.72 17.76 9.18
CA ALA A 155 -13.95 18.43 9.58
C ALA A 155 -14.15 18.48 11.12
N GLY A 156 -13.20 17.99 11.92
CA GLY A 156 -13.25 18.03 13.38
C GLY A 156 -14.10 16.92 14.02
N ILE A 157 -14.47 15.88 13.26
CA ILE A 157 -15.25 14.76 13.80
C ILE A 157 -14.36 13.91 14.70
N ALA A 158 -14.78 13.74 15.96
CA ALA A 158 -14.07 12.89 16.90
C ALA A 158 -14.04 11.43 16.43
N ARG A 159 -12.90 10.76 16.63
CA ARG A 159 -12.65 9.38 16.20
C ARG A 159 -13.77 8.35 16.49
N PRO A 160 -14.42 8.34 17.68
CA PRO A 160 -15.55 7.45 17.95
C PRO A 160 -16.76 7.66 17.03
N ASN A 161 -16.93 8.86 16.48
CA ASN A 161 -18.08 9.27 15.67
C ASN A 161 -17.81 9.14 14.15
N ILE A 162 -16.60 8.72 13.74
CA ILE A 162 -16.23 8.62 12.33
C ILE A 162 -17.14 7.63 11.58
N ILE A 163 -17.47 6.49 12.18
CA ILE A 163 -18.31 5.47 11.54
C ILE A 163 -19.66 6.05 11.11
N SER A 164 -20.26 6.88 11.95
CA SER A 164 -21.55 7.53 11.68
C SER A 164 -21.47 8.62 10.62
N SER A 165 -20.28 9.11 10.28
CA SER A 165 -20.09 10.10 9.22
C SER A 165 -19.61 9.50 7.89
N LEU A 166 -19.40 8.18 7.82
CA LEU A 166 -18.98 7.53 6.58
C LEU A 166 -20.14 7.40 5.59
N PRO A 167 -19.91 7.58 4.27
CA PRO A 167 -20.94 7.43 3.25
C PRO A 167 -21.44 5.98 3.14
N ASP A 168 -22.75 5.75 2.97
CA ASP A 168 -23.39 4.43 3.00
C ASP A 168 -22.68 3.31 2.24
N TRP A 169 -22.04 3.62 1.11
CA TRP A 169 -21.30 2.65 0.30
C TRP A 169 -20.12 1.99 1.05
N TRP A 170 -19.62 2.58 2.15
CA TRP A 170 -18.54 2.00 2.98
C TRP A 170 -18.89 0.59 3.48
N ILE A 171 -20.19 0.27 3.60
CA ILE A 171 -20.68 -1.05 3.96
C ILE A 171 -20.25 -2.14 2.98
N ILE A 172 -20.01 -1.79 1.71
CA ILE A 172 -19.52 -2.71 0.68
C ILE A 172 -18.10 -3.18 1.02
N HIS A 173 -17.22 -2.26 1.42
CA HIS A 173 -15.89 -2.61 1.89
C HIS A 173 -15.97 -3.47 3.16
N ARG A 174 -16.74 -3.02 4.17
CA ARG A 174 -16.89 -3.74 5.44
C ARG A 174 -17.37 -5.17 5.27
N SER A 175 -18.43 -5.37 4.48
CA SER A 175 -19.04 -6.69 4.27
C SER A 175 -18.25 -7.57 3.31
N GLY A 176 -17.42 -6.96 2.44
CA GLY A 176 -16.58 -7.65 1.48
C GLY A 176 -15.58 -8.63 2.11
N VAL A 177 -15.22 -8.45 3.38
CA VAL A 177 -14.33 -9.37 4.11
C VAL A 177 -14.85 -10.81 4.14
N TRP A 178 -16.17 -11.01 4.20
CA TRP A 178 -16.76 -12.36 4.25
C TRP A 178 -16.61 -13.09 2.92
N LEU A 179 -16.84 -12.38 1.82
CA LEU A 179 -16.58 -12.91 0.48
C LEU A 179 -15.09 -13.18 0.29
N LEU A 180 -14.23 -12.28 0.77
CA LEU A 180 -12.78 -12.43 0.70
C LEU A 180 -12.33 -13.70 1.44
N ILE A 181 -12.80 -13.93 2.67
CA ILE A 181 -12.54 -15.13 3.46
C ILE A 181 -13.01 -16.38 2.72
N ALA A 182 -14.25 -16.36 2.20
CA ALA A 182 -14.82 -17.51 1.50
C ALA A 182 -13.98 -17.91 0.27
N ILE A 183 -13.62 -16.95 -0.59
CA ILE A 183 -12.83 -17.21 -1.79
C ILE A 183 -11.42 -17.70 -1.45
N HIS A 184 -10.77 -17.14 -0.43
CA HIS A 184 -9.45 -17.62 0.00
C HIS A 184 -9.52 -19.02 0.60
N ALA A 185 -10.58 -19.36 1.36
CA ALA A 185 -10.75 -20.68 1.94
C ALA A 185 -10.81 -21.79 0.86
N LEU A 186 -11.39 -21.50 -0.31
CA LEU A 186 -11.52 -22.44 -1.42
C LEU A 186 -10.17 -22.92 -1.98
N TRP A 187 -9.10 -22.12 -1.87
CA TRP A 187 -7.75 -22.52 -2.30
C TRP A 187 -6.80 -22.78 -1.13
N ALA A 188 -6.86 -21.98 -0.06
CA ALA A 188 -5.91 -22.06 1.04
C ALA A 188 -6.08 -23.34 1.87
N ILE A 189 -7.31 -23.73 2.21
CA ILE A 189 -7.56 -24.91 3.06
C ILE A 189 -7.04 -26.21 2.38
N PRO A 190 -7.37 -26.50 1.10
CA PRO A 190 -6.78 -27.66 0.42
C PRO A 190 -5.25 -27.62 0.36
N MET A 191 -4.68 -26.43 0.17
CA MET A 191 -3.23 -26.24 0.03
C MET A 191 -2.44 -26.33 1.33
N LEU A 192 -3.09 -26.31 2.51
CA LEU A 192 -2.43 -26.60 3.79
C LEU A 192 -1.77 -27.99 3.81
N LYS A 193 -2.32 -28.96 3.06
CA LYS A 193 -1.80 -30.32 2.94
C LYS A 193 -0.69 -30.47 1.90
N THR A 194 -0.37 -29.42 1.15
CA THR A 194 0.66 -29.43 0.11
C THR A 194 1.94 -28.80 0.65
N PRO A 195 2.99 -29.57 1.03
CA PRO A 195 4.12 -29.04 1.83
C PRO A 195 4.79 -27.80 1.24
N ARG A 196 4.94 -27.74 -0.09
CA ARG A 196 5.57 -26.63 -0.81
C ARG A 196 4.66 -25.41 -1.04
N PHE A 197 3.36 -25.53 -0.77
CA PHE A 197 2.36 -24.46 -0.92
C PHE A 197 1.69 -24.08 0.41
N ALA A 198 1.83 -24.92 1.43
CA ALA A 198 1.21 -24.75 2.74
C ALA A 198 1.65 -23.46 3.43
N LEU A 199 2.87 -22.98 3.19
CA LEU A 199 3.31 -21.68 3.73
C LEU A 199 2.47 -20.53 3.17
N TYR A 200 2.19 -20.50 1.86
CA TYR A 200 1.34 -19.47 1.26
C TYR A 200 -0.08 -19.52 1.83
N ALA A 201 -0.64 -20.73 1.97
CA ALA A 201 -1.95 -20.91 2.58
C ALA A 201 -2.00 -20.44 4.05
N LYS A 202 -1.01 -20.80 4.87
CA LYS A 202 -0.92 -20.38 6.28
C LYS A 202 -0.79 -18.87 6.42
N LEU A 203 0.07 -18.24 5.61
CA LEU A 203 0.25 -16.79 5.62
C LEU A 203 -1.02 -16.07 5.15
N ALA A 204 -1.72 -16.58 4.13
CA ALA A 204 -2.95 -15.98 3.64
C ALA A 204 -4.03 -15.98 4.72
N ILE A 205 -4.20 -17.12 5.41
CA ILE A 205 -5.14 -17.25 6.54
C ILE A 205 -4.74 -16.29 7.69
N ALA A 206 -3.45 -16.23 8.04
CA ALA A 206 -2.98 -15.37 9.13
C ALA A 206 -3.18 -13.87 8.80
N ILE A 207 -2.84 -13.45 7.59
CA ILE A 207 -3.03 -12.07 7.13
C ILE A 207 -4.52 -11.72 7.08
N LEU A 208 -5.37 -12.60 6.55
CA LEU A 208 -6.82 -12.39 6.52
C LEU A 208 -7.44 -12.28 7.91
N LEU A 209 -6.99 -13.12 8.85
CA LEU A 209 -7.42 -13.01 10.24
C LEU A 209 -7.01 -11.65 10.83
N ALA A 210 -5.76 -11.24 10.63
CA ALA A 210 -5.27 -9.95 11.11
C ALA A 210 -5.99 -8.75 10.44
N GLN A 211 -6.32 -8.85 9.14
CA GLN A 211 -7.15 -7.88 8.42
C GLN A 211 -8.54 -7.77 9.02
N THR A 212 -9.17 -8.91 9.30
CA THR A 212 -10.51 -8.95 9.89
C THR A 212 -10.50 -8.34 11.29
N LEU A 213 -9.51 -8.69 12.12
CA LEU A 213 -9.37 -8.14 13.47
C LEU A 213 -9.11 -6.63 13.46
N SER A 214 -8.25 -6.13 12.57
CA SER A 214 -8.00 -4.69 12.44
C SER A 214 -9.23 -3.94 11.89
N GLY A 215 -10.01 -4.54 10.99
CA GLY A 215 -11.30 -3.99 10.56
C GLY A 215 -12.32 -3.90 11.69
N ILE A 216 -12.43 -4.95 12.50
CA ILE A 216 -13.29 -4.95 13.71
C ILE A 216 -12.81 -3.89 14.70
N LEU A 217 -11.50 -3.74 14.90
CA LEU A 217 -10.89 -2.74 15.77
C LEU A 217 -11.34 -1.32 15.39
N PHE A 218 -11.39 -0.98 14.09
CA PHE A 218 -11.93 0.30 13.63
C PHE A 218 -13.39 0.51 14.06
N SER A 219 -14.22 -0.53 13.85
CA SER A 219 -15.65 -0.44 14.13
C SER A 219 -16.01 -0.40 15.62
N LYS A 220 -15.19 -1.03 16.48
CA LYS A 220 -15.47 -1.22 17.91
C LYS A 220 -14.75 -0.25 18.83
N PHE A 221 -13.60 0.28 18.40
CA PHE A 221 -12.73 1.12 19.23
C PHE A 221 -12.51 2.51 18.64
N GLY A 222 -13.42 2.97 17.78
CA GLY A 222 -13.43 4.33 17.25
C GLY A 222 -12.22 4.65 16.40
N PHE A 223 -11.94 3.84 15.37
CA PHE A 223 -10.88 4.12 14.39
C PHE A 223 -9.53 4.56 15.01
N PRO A 224 -8.85 3.72 15.82
CA PRO A 224 -7.57 4.11 16.42
C PRO A 224 -6.51 4.39 15.36
N ALA A 225 -5.75 5.48 15.53
CA ALA A 225 -4.81 5.98 14.52
C ALA A 225 -3.75 4.94 14.11
N PHE A 226 -3.19 4.20 15.07
CA PHE A 226 -2.15 3.20 14.81
C PHE A 226 -2.63 2.00 13.99
N ALA A 227 -3.93 1.70 13.99
CA ALA A 227 -4.46 0.53 13.29
C ALA A 227 -4.57 0.76 11.78
N GLN A 228 -4.67 2.02 11.33
CA GLN A 228 -4.74 2.37 9.91
C GLN A 228 -3.53 1.89 9.10
N PRO A 229 -2.27 2.23 9.46
CA PRO A 229 -1.11 1.75 8.71
C PRO A 229 -0.97 0.22 8.75
N ILE A 230 -1.31 -0.42 9.89
CA ILE A 230 -1.29 -1.89 10.02
C ILE A 230 -2.26 -2.53 9.03
N HIS A 231 -3.50 -2.02 8.96
CA HIS A 231 -4.52 -2.54 8.05
C HIS A 231 -4.10 -2.40 6.58
N ILE A 232 -3.51 -1.27 6.19
CA ILE A 232 -3.03 -1.05 4.82
C ILE A 232 -1.88 -2.01 4.48
N VAL A 233 -0.87 -2.13 5.35
CA VAL A 233 0.29 -3.01 5.13
C VAL A 233 -0.14 -4.46 4.98
N LEU A 234 -1.06 -4.93 5.81
CA LEU A 234 -1.63 -6.27 5.71
C LEU A 234 -2.42 -6.48 4.40
N GLY A 235 -3.18 -5.49 3.93
CA GLY A 235 -3.89 -5.54 2.65
C GLY A 235 -2.94 -5.63 1.45
N PHE A 236 -1.88 -4.83 1.43
CA PHE A 236 -0.80 -4.96 0.45
C PHE A 236 -0.13 -6.34 0.53
N GLY A 237 0.18 -6.79 1.75
CA GLY A 237 0.79 -8.11 1.98
C GLY A 237 -0.04 -9.26 1.43
N LEU A 238 -1.38 -9.20 1.59
CA LEU A 238 -2.29 -10.21 1.05
C LEU A 238 -2.23 -10.26 -0.48
N ILE A 239 -2.28 -9.11 -1.16
CA ILE A 239 -2.20 -9.04 -2.62
C ILE A 239 -0.85 -9.60 -3.13
N LEU A 240 0.25 -9.20 -2.49
CA LEU A 240 1.58 -9.69 -2.87
C LEU A 240 1.73 -11.20 -2.64
N LEU A 241 1.14 -11.72 -1.56
CA LEU A 241 1.11 -13.13 -1.27
C LEU A 241 0.28 -13.91 -2.29
N ASP A 242 -0.89 -13.40 -2.66
CA ASP A 242 -1.76 -14.00 -3.67
C ASP A 242 -1.08 -14.02 -5.05
N LEU A 243 -0.44 -12.91 -5.44
CA LEU A 243 0.38 -12.86 -6.65
C LEU A 243 1.52 -13.90 -6.56
N ARG A 244 2.20 -13.98 -5.43
CA ARG A 244 3.29 -14.95 -5.23
C ARG A 244 2.79 -16.38 -5.37
N ALA A 245 1.67 -16.71 -4.72
CA ALA A 245 1.02 -18.02 -4.79
C ALA A 245 0.63 -18.36 -6.23
N LEU A 246 0.08 -17.39 -6.97
CA LEU A 246 -0.28 -17.54 -8.38
C LEU A 246 0.95 -17.84 -9.25
N LEU A 247 2.02 -17.06 -9.11
CA LEU A 247 3.23 -17.23 -9.92
C LEU A 247 4.01 -18.52 -9.57
N ALA A 248 3.93 -18.96 -8.31
CA ALA A 248 4.48 -20.24 -7.85
C ALA A 248 3.62 -21.45 -8.25
N SER A 249 2.43 -21.23 -8.83
CA SER A 249 1.55 -22.30 -9.30
C SER A 249 1.78 -22.63 -10.78
N LYS A 250 1.64 -23.90 -11.14
CA LYS A 250 1.46 -24.38 -12.52
C LYS A 250 0.27 -25.34 -12.57
N VAL A 251 -0.42 -25.40 -13.71
CA VAL A 251 -1.53 -26.32 -13.96
C VAL A 251 -1.08 -27.26 -15.06
#